data_AF-A0A4V2YWK8-F1
#
_entry.id   AF-A0A4V2YWK8-F1
#
_cell.length_a   1.000
_cell.length_b   1.000
_cell.length_c   1.000
_cell.angle_alpha   90.00
_cell.angle_beta   90.00
_cell.angle_gamma   90.00
#
_symmetry.space_group_name_H-M   'P 1'
#
loop_
_entity.id
_entity.type
_entity.pdbx_description
1 polymer ?
#
loop_
_entity_poly.entity_id
_entity_poly.type
_entity_poly.pdbx_seq_one_letter_code
_entity_poly.pdbx_strand_id
1 'polypeptide(L)'
;MVAGMPTNTLTPPDTKTGAPPARAPRMSWLDALRGLAAMVVVFEHSLDVLLPEVRRTASPWFDFGRYGVFVFFLVSGYVVPFSLERRGSVRQFWVGRFFRLYPAWLVSAVLALALGFAGLSYGLPGGLTDRPWASTLAHLTMLQDLLGVPNVVNVFWTLSYEMVFYLLVTAMFVAGVHRSSARVALGFGVGAAILGVALPSGLLASRWPGGTILAAALILAAGLAAMVSRQRAVRRTGVAVVAVLALTLLVLDSRIGAIESLCIIATMFAGTAIRGIQDGRLRLWPAAAMVAVVALLTLAAGMRTPTTWALHANPNPLGRDWSIAVAAAWLTFLGGLALRYRPMPRFLVWLGLVSYSVYLLHPLVVQAIWHAAGPDTWQLPVAVRAAWGAALLAAVLVAAALAHRYVERPAQNLGRRLTARRRSAPAPAAPQPARS
;
A
#
# COMPACT_ATOMS: atom_id res chain seq x y z
N MET A 1 -11.22 8.47 -62.45
CA MET A 1 -9.88 7.98 -62.84
C MET A 1 -8.90 8.34 -61.73
N VAL A 2 -8.06 7.38 -61.37
CA VAL A 2 -7.36 7.23 -60.09
C VAL A 2 -6.17 8.19 -59.97
N ALA A 3 -6.07 8.92 -58.84
CA ALA A 3 -4.88 9.66 -58.44
C ALA A 3 -4.05 8.81 -57.46
N GLY A 4 -2.76 8.64 -57.76
CA GLY A 4 -1.83 7.75 -57.07
C GLY A 4 -1.29 8.29 -55.74
N MET A 5 -1.01 7.37 -54.82
CA MET A 5 -0.44 7.59 -53.49
C MET A 5 1.05 8.01 -53.53
N PRO A 6 1.51 8.88 -52.60
CA PRO A 6 2.93 9.02 -52.29
C PRO A 6 3.39 7.99 -51.24
N THR A 7 4.51 7.34 -51.52
CA THR A 7 5.24 6.39 -50.67
C THR A 7 5.94 7.09 -49.50
N ASN A 8 5.74 6.57 -48.29
CA ASN A 8 6.27 7.10 -47.04
C ASN A 8 7.49 6.26 -46.62
N THR A 9 8.70 6.66 -46.98
CA THR A 9 9.94 6.05 -46.48
C THR A 9 10.36 6.73 -45.18
N LEU A 10 10.02 6.09 -44.05
CA LEU A 10 10.53 6.47 -42.73
C LEU A 10 11.98 5.99 -42.59
N THR A 11 12.95 6.90 -42.76
CA THR A 11 14.30 6.72 -42.23
C THR A 11 14.22 6.60 -40.70
N PRO A 12 14.82 5.57 -40.06
CA PRO A 12 14.87 5.50 -38.61
C PRO A 12 15.73 6.66 -38.08
N PRO A 13 15.36 7.30 -36.96
CA PRO A 13 16.20 8.32 -36.35
C PRO A 13 17.49 7.68 -35.85
N ASP A 14 18.62 8.32 -36.16
CA ASP A 14 19.94 8.01 -35.63
C ASP A 14 19.89 7.88 -34.11
N THR A 15 19.91 6.64 -33.62
CA THR A 15 20.06 6.37 -32.20
C THR A 15 21.52 6.56 -31.85
N LYS A 16 21.85 7.73 -31.27
CA LYS A 16 23.16 7.98 -30.65
C LYS A 16 23.50 6.83 -29.68
N THR A 17 24.36 5.94 -30.13
CA THR A 17 24.93 4.82 -29.36
C THR A 17 25.73 5.42 -28.19
N GLY A 18 25.16 5.37 -26.98
CA GLY A 18 25.81 5.87 -25.77
C GLY A 18 24.92 6.68 -24.83
N ALA A 19 23.72 7.08 -25.25
CA ALA A 19 22.78 7.72 -24.32
C ALA A 19 22.34 6.73 -23.22
N PRO A 20 22.41 7.09 -21.93
CA PRO A 20 21.83 6.26 -20.88
C PRO A 20 20.35 6.02 -21.20
N PRO A 21 19.82 4.81 -20.97
CA PRO A 21 18.44 4.50 -21.31
C PRO A 21 17.51 5.55 -20.71
N ALA A 22 16.71 6.20 -21.57
CA ALA A 22 15.79 7.24 -21.16
C ALA A 22 14.99 6.75 -19.95
N ARG A 23 15.07 7.49 -18.84
CA ARG A 23 14.26 7.19 -17.65
C ARG A 23 12.80 7.21 -18.09
N ALA A 24 12.12 6.07 -18.00
CA ALA A 24 10.68 5.99 -18.25
C ALA A 24 9.97 7.16 -17.56
N PRO A 25 9.08 7.89 -18.27
CA PRO A 25 8.45 9.09 -17.75
C PRO A 25 7.73 8.77 -16.44
N ARG A 26 7.94 9.61 -15.42
CA ARG A 26 7.25 9.47 -14.13
C ARG A 26 5.75 9.65 -14.34
N MET A 27 4.97 8.78 -13.72
CA MET A 27 3.51 8.82 -13.79
C MET A 27 2.98 9.85 -12.79
N SER A 28 3.09 11.13 -13.15
CA SER A 28 2.74 12.28 -12.28
C SER A 28 1.30 12.25 -11.75
N TRP A 29 0.37 11.67 -12.49
CA TRP A 29 -1.03 11.51 -12.06
C TRP A 29 -1.16 10.56 -10.86
N LEU A 30 -0.35 9.50 -10.77
CA LEU A 30 -0.35 8.61 -9.61
C LEU A 30 0.23 9.30 -8.39
N ASP A 31 1.29 10.10 -8.58
CA ASP A 31 1.85 10.91 -7.50
C ASP A 31 0.80 11.92 -7.00
N ALA A 32 0.09 12.59 -7.91
CA ALA A 32 -0.99 13.52 -7.54
C ALA A 32 -2.12 12.84 -6.75
N LEU A 33 -2.58 11.65 -7.18
CA LEU A 33 -3.59 10.87 -6.45
C LEU A 33 -3.11 10.48 -5.05
N ARG A 34 -1.85 10.07 -4.91
CA ARG A 34 -1.24 9.76 -3.60
C ARG A 34 -1.15 10.99 -2.70
N GLY A 35 -0.82 12.14 -3.27
CA GLY A 35 -0.76 13.41 -2.55
C GLY A 35 -2.12 13.83 -2.02
N LEU A 36 -3.16 13.76 -2.87
CA LEU A 36 -4.55 13.99 -2.48
C LEU A 36 -4.98 13.04 -1.36
N ALA A 37 -4.78 11.74 -1.56
CA ALA A 37 -5.14 10.71 -0.58
C ALA A 37 -4.47 10.94 0.79
N ALA A 38 -3.18 11.29 0.81
CA ALA A 38 -2.47 11.60 2.05
C ALA A 38 -3.11 12.77 2.79
N MET A 39 -3.46 13.85 2.09
CA MET A 39 -4.07 15.03 2.71
C MET A 39 -5.48 14.74 3.24
N VAL A 40 -6.26 13.90 2.55
CA VAL A 40 -7.59 13.51 3.05
C VAL A 40 -7.49 12.64 4.30
N VAL A 41 -6.47 11.77 4.40
CA VAL A 41 -6.22 10.99 5.63
C VAL A 41 -5.75 11.89 6.79
N VAL A 42 -4.92 12.90 6.52
CA VAL A 42 -4.53 13.92 7.52
C VAL A 42 -5.76 14.67 8.00
N PHE A 43 -6.65 15.06 7.07
CA PHE A 43 -7.91 15.71 7.39
C PHE A 43 -8.77 14.83 8.31
N GLU A 44 -9.00 13.56 7.96
CA GLU A 44 -9.77 12.61 8.80
C GLU A 44 -9.28 12.59 10.25
N HIS A 45 -7.98 12.37 10.48
CA HIS A 45 -7.43 12.28 11.83
C HIS A 45 -7.38 13.64 12.54
N SER A 46 -7.39 14.75 11.78
CA SER A 46 -7.52 16.08 12.38
C SER A 46 -8.94 16.34 12.92
N LEU A 47 -9.96 15.66 12.40
CA LEU A 47 -11.34 15.81 12.87
C LEU A 47 -11.51 15.35 14.32
N ASP A 48 -10.75 14.32 14.75
CA ASP A 48 -10.80 13.82 16.13
C ASP A 48 -10.44 14.88 17.18
N VAL A 49 -9.50 15.77 16.84
CA VAL A 49 -8.94 16.75 17.79
C VAL A 49 -9.51 18.14 17.55
N LEU A 50 -9.68 18.53 16.28
CA LEU A 50 -9.97 19.91 15.92
C LEU A 50 -11.43 20.13 15.53
N LEU A 51 -12.15 19.13 15.02
CA LEU A 51 -13.50 19.27 14.44
C LEU A 51 -14.41 18.06 14.75
N PRO A 52 -14.61 17.66 16.03
CA PRO A 52 -15.36 16.45 16.38
C PRO A 52 -16.86 16.53 16.01
N GLU A 53 -17.43 17.72 15.89
CA GLU A 53 -18.78 17.93 15.37
C GLU A 53 -18.89 17.54 13.89
N VAL A 54 -17.86 17.84 13.07
CA VAL A 54 -17.81 17.43 11.66
C VAL A 54 -17.68 15.92 11.58
N ARG A 55 -16.84 15.31 12.43
CA ARG A 55 -16.73 13.85 12.52
C ARG A 55 -18.07 13.18 12.81
N ARG A 56 -18.78 13.65 13.85
CA ARG A 56 -20.08 13.08 14.24
C ARG A 56 -21.17 13.22 13.17
N THR A 57 -21.12 14.30 12.38
CA THR A 57 -22.15 14.61 11.37
C THR A 57 -21.84 14.05 9.99
N ALA A 58 -20.58 14.05 9.56
CA ALA A 58 -20.16 13.65 8.22
C ALA A 58 -19.69 12.19 8.13
N SER A 59 -18.92 11.69 9.11
CA SER A 59 -18.35 10.33 9.05
C SER A 59 -19.39 9.20 8.92
N PRO A 60 -20.61 9.29 9.49
CA PRO A 60 -21.66 8.28 9.24
C PRO A 60 -22.10 8.16 7.76
N TRP A 61 -21.85 9.19 6.96
CA TRP A 61 -22.20 9.24 5.53
C TRP A 61 -20.98 9.05 4.63
N PHE A 62 -19.81 9.50 5.07
CA PHE A 62 -18.58 9.44 4.30
C PHE A 62 -17.35 9.30 5.19
N ASP A 63 -16.70 8.14 5.13
CA ASP A 63 -15.43 7.92 5.83
C ASP A 63 -14.25 8.43 4.97
N PHE A 64 -13.69 9.58 5.35
CA PHE A 64 -12.59 10.20 4.61
C PHE A 64 -11.30 9.36 4.70
N GLY A 65 -11.07 8.67 5.81
CA GLY A 65 -9.93 7.80 6.02
C GLY A 65 -9.93 6.62 5.07
N ARG A 66 -11.04 5.86 5.04
CA ARG A 66 -11.25 4.72 4.13
C ARG A 66 -11.16 5.17 2.67
N TYR A 67 -11.73 6.31 2.32
CA TYR A 67 -11.57 6.88 0.97
C TYR A 67 -10.10 7.04 0.59
N GLY A 68 -9.31 7.75 1.41
CA GLY A 68 -7.91 8.02 1.11
C GLY A 68 -7.08 6.74 1.04
N VAL A 69 -7.31 5.81 1.97
CA VAL A 69 -6.63 4.52 2.00
C VAL A 69 -6.95 3.65 0.78
N PHE A 70 -8.20 3.63 0.30
CA PHE A 70 -8.57 2.89 -0.91
C PHE A 70 -7.95 3.48 -2.18
N VAL A 71 -7.80 4.81 -2.26
CA VAL A 71 -7.02 5.44 -3.35
C VAL A 71 -5.56 4.96 -3.30
N PHE A 72 -4.95 4.88 -2.11
CA PHE A 72 -3.60 4.30 -1.97
C PHE A 72 -3.53 2.85 -2.42
N PHE A 73 -4.49 2.01 -2.04
CA PHE A 73 -4.51 0.60 -2.43
C PHE A 73 -4.66 0.42 -3.95
N LEU A 74 -5.52 1.19 -4.61
CA LEU A 74 -5.63 1.17 -6.08
C LEU A 74 -4.32 1.59 -6.75
N VAL A 75 -3.69 2.68 -6.27
CA VAL A 75 -2.40 3.14 -6.79
C VAL A 75 -1.29 2.11 -6.56
N SER A 76 -1.19 1.53 -5.37
CA SER A 76 -0.20 0.48 -5.07
C SER A 76 -0.42 -0.75 -5.95
N GLY A 77 -1.68 -1.18 -6.10
CA GLY A 77 -2.09 -2.25 -7.01
C GLY A 77 -1.66 -2.05 -8.46
N TYR A 78 -1.76 -0.80 -8.94
CA TYR A 78 -1.40 -0.42 -10.31
C TYR A 78 0.13 -0.36 -10.54
N VAL A 79 0.92 0.07 -9.55
CA VAL A 79 2.37 0.32 -9.71
C VAL A 79 3.24 -0.88 -9.33
N VAL A 80 2.87 -1.62 -8.31
CA VAL A 80 3.77 -2.58 -7.65
C VAL A 80 4.14 -3.76 -8.55
N PRO A 81 3.18 -4.46 -9.20
CA PRO A 81 3.51 -5.58 -10.10
C PRO A 81 4.35 -5.12 -11.30
N PHE A 82 4.05 -3.96 -11.85
CA PHE A 82 4.84 -3.36 -12.93
C PHE A 82 6.30 -3.12 -12.51
N SER A 83 6.54 -2.69 -11.26
CA SER A 83 7.91 -2.55 -10.75
C SER A 83 8.64 -3.88 -10.58
N LEU A 84 7.94 -4.98 -10.27
CA LEU A 84 8.55 -6.30 -10.15
C LEU A 84 8.94 -6.84 -11.52
N GLU A 85 8.02 -6.75 -12.49
CA GLU A 85 8.23 -7.21 -13.87
C GLU A 85 9.36 -6.43 -14.56
N ARG A 86 9.38 -5.10 -14.42
CA ARG A 86 10.42 -4.25 -15.00
C ARG A 86 11.82 -4.59 -14.47
N ARG A 87 11.94 -5.03 -13.22
CA ARG A 87 13.22 -5.43 -12.61
C ARG A 87 13.59 -6.87 -12.94
N GLY A 88 12.59 -7.75 -13.14
CA GLY A 88 12.77 -9.17 -13.44
C GLY A 88 13.44 -9.99 -12.32
N SER A 89 13.59 -9.43 -11.11
CA SER A 89 14.31 -10.04 -10.01
C SER A 89 13.60 -9.81 -8.67
N VAL A 90 13.21 -10.90 -8.02
CA VAL A 90 12.59 -10.92 -6.68
C VAL A 90 13.50 -10.21 -5.66
N ARG A 91 14.81 -10.49 -5.68
CA ARG A 91 15.77 -9.83 -4.79
C ARG A 91 15.79 -8.31 -5.00
N GLN A 92 15.84 -7.84 -6.25
CA GLN A 92 15.87 -6.40 -6.52
C GLN A 92 14.55 -5.71 -6.14
N PHE A 93 13.43 -6.41 -6.26
CA PHE A 93 12.13 -5.93 -5.81
C PHE A 93 12.10 -5.75 -4.30
N TRP A 94 12.43 -6.79 -3.53
CA TRP A 94 12.42 -6.73 -2.06
C TRP A 94 13.41 -5.74 -1.49
N VAL A 95 14.63 -5.67 -2.02
CA VAL A 95 15.60 -4.63 -1.62
C VAL A 95 15.03 -3.23 -1.90
N GLY A 96 14.42 -3.03 -3.07
CA GLY A 96 13.77 -1.75 -3.40
C GLY A 96 12.62 -1.39 -2.45
N ARG A 97 11.82 -2.37 -2.01
CA ARG A 97 10.71 -2.16 -1.06
C ARG A 97 11.19 -1.93 0.36
N PHE A 98 12.18 -2.69 0.81
CA PHE A 98 12.79 -2.52 2.12
C PHE A 98 13.29 -1.09 2.32
N PHE A 99 14.13 -0.60 1.39
CA PHE A 99 14.68 0.77 1.45
C PHE A 99 13.65 1.87 1.14
N ARG A 100 12.46 1.53 0.66
CA ARG A 100 11.35 2.47 0.51
C ARG A 100 10.52 2.61 1.79
N LEU A 101 10.34 1.52 2.54
CA LEU A 101 9.35 1.44 3.62
C LEU A 101 9.99 1.49 5.01
N TYR A 102 10.91 0.57 5.31
CA TYR A 102 11.47 0.40 6.65
C TYR A 102 12.15 1.65 7.23
N PRO A 103 12.90 2.48 6.47
CA PRO A 103 13.55 3.65 7.04
C PRO A 103 12.58 4.66 7.66
N ALA A 104 11.54 5.07 6.93
CA ALA A 104 10.57 6.03 7.47
C ALA A 104 9.64 5.37 8.49
N TRP A 105 9.29 4.10 8.28
CA TRP A 105 8.57 3.30 9.27
C TRP A 105 9.30 3.28 10.62
N LEU A 106 10.61 2.97 10.61
CA LEU A 106 11.44 2.92 11.83
C LEU A 106 11.47 4.27 12.53
N VAL A 107 11.67 5.36 11.79
CA VAL A 107 11.65 6.72 12.35
C VAL A 107 10.31 7.03 13.00
N SER A 108 9.19 6.71 12.33
CA SER A 108 7.86 6.94 12.90
C SER A 108 7.60 6.07 14.13
N ALA A 109 8.02 4.80 14.13
CA ALA A 109 7.86 3.91 15.27
C ALA A 109 8.68 4.37 16.49
N VAL A 110 9.95 4.73 16.28
CA VAL A 110 10.83 5.24 17.36
C VAL A 110 10.29 6.55 17.92
N LEU A 111 9.84 7.47 17.07
CA LEU A 111 9.26 8.73 17.51
C LEU A 111 7.96 8.50 18.29
N ALA A 112 7.09 7.59 17.86
CA ALA A 112 5.88 7.24 18.57
C ALA A 112 6.17 6.65 19.95
N LEU A 113 7.13 5.74 20.06
CA LEU A 113 7.56 5.18 21.33
C LEU A 113 8.14 6.27 22.24
N ALA A 114 9.00 7.13 21.71
CA ALA A 114 9.58 8.23 22.48
C ALA A 114 8.52 9.20 23.02
N LEU A 115 7.54 9.60 22.20
CA LEU A 115 6.43 10.45 22.63
C LEU A 115 5.56 9.75 23.69
N GLY A 116 5.31 8.44 23.51
CA GLY A 116 4.57 7.62 24.47
C GLY A 116 5.25 7.53 25.82
N PHE A 117 6.56 7.25 25.86
CA PHE A 117 7.32 7.19 27.11
C PHE A 117 7.50 8.56 27.77
N ALA A 118 7.55 9.63 26.99
CA ALA A 118 7.62 11.00 27.50
C ALA A 118 6.28 11.54 28.02
N GLY A 119 5.17 10.80 27.87
CA GLY A 119 3.83 11.26 28.25
C GLY A 119 3.25 12.36 27.34
N LEU A 120 3.79 12.51 26.13
CA LEU A 120 3.40 13.53 25.14
C LEU A 120 2.37 13.01 24.11
N SER A 121 1.83 11.82 24.32
CA SER A 121 0.77 11.21 23.51
C SER A 121 -0.34 10.63 24.39
N TYR A 122 -1.39 10.07 23.77
CA TYR A 122 -2.47 9.35 24.45
C TYR A 122 -2.02 8.08 25.23
N GLY A 123 -0.71 7.86 25.40
CA GLY A 123 -0.13 6.64 25.93
C GLY A 123 0.14 5.60 24.83
N LEU A 124 0.94 4.59 25.18
CA LEU A 124 1.16 3.45 24.29
C LEU A 124 -0.10 2.58 24.25
N PRO A 125 -0.49 2.06 23.06
CA PRO A 125 -1.59 1.11 22.95
C PRO A 125 -1.43 -0.06 23.93
N GLY A 126 -2.48 -0.34 24.70
CA GLY A 126 -2.52 -1.48 25.63
C GLY A 126 -2.25 -2.80 24.90
N GLY A 127 -1.53 -3.72 25.55
CA GLY A 127 -1.14 -5.01 24.97
C GLY A 127 0.22 -5.03 24.26
N LEU A 128 0.78 -3.87 23.87
CA LEU A 128 2.11 -3.80 23.27
C LEU A 128 3.21 -4.27 24.21
N THR A 129 3.09 -3.91 25.48
CA THR A 129 4.06 -4.19 26.56
C THR A 129 3.90 -5.57 27.17
N ASP A 130 2.79 -6.27 26.93
CA ASP A 130 2.52 -7.59 27.51
C ASP A 130 3.52 -8.63 27.01
N ARG A 131 3.91 -8.53 25.74
CA ARG A 131 4.88 -9.42 25.08
C ARG A 131 5.79 -8.62 24.13
N PRO A 132 6.76 -7.83 24.65
CA PRO A 132 7.51 -6.87 23.85
C PRO A 132 8.25 -7.50 22.67
N TRP A 133 8.83 -8.69 22.86
CA TRP A 133 9.53 -9.41 21.80
C TRP A 133 8.60 -9.83 20.66
N ALA A 134 7.39 -10.30 20.99
CA ALA A 134 6.40 -10.75 20.00
C ALA A 134 5.81 -9.55 19.27
N SER A 135 5.45 -8.49 20.01
CA SER A 135 5.02 -7.21 19.43
C SER A 135 6.07 -6.66 18.46
N THR A 136 7.35 -6.66 18.86
CA THR A 136 8.47 -6.22 18.02
C THR A 136 8.60 -7.07 16.77
N LEU A 137 8.55 -8.40 16.89
CA LEU A 137 8.66 -9.31 15.75
C LEU A 137 7.51 -9.12 14.75
N ALA A 138 6.27 -8.98 15.23
CA ALA A 138 5.11 -8.71 14.40
C ALA A 138 5.24 -7.38 13.63
N HIS A 139 5.75 -6.34 14.29
CA HIS A 139 6.04 -5.05 13.68
C HIS A 139 7.19 -5.10 12.67
N LEU A 140 8.26 -5.85 12.96
CA LEU A 140 9.40 -6.03 12.05
C LEU A 140 9.02 -6.79 10.77
N THR A 141 8.01 -7.66 10.82
CA THR A 141 7.45 -8.30 9.62
C THR A 141 6.47 -7.41 8.87
N MET A 142 6.09 -6.25 9.44
CA MET A 142 4.95 -5.41 9.04
C MET A 142 3.61 -6.16 9.05
N LEU A 143 3.48 -7.29 9.75
CA LEU A 143 2.25 -8.11 9.79
C LEU A 143 1.46 -7.94 11.10
N GLN A 144 1.78 -6.94 11.91
CA GLN A 144 1.19 -6.76 13.24
C GLN A 144 -0.35 -6.74 13.24
N ASP A 145 -0.99 -6.14 12.24
CA ASP A 145 -2.45 -6.08 12.18
C ASP A 145 -3.09 -7.41 11.77
N LEU A 146 -2.31 -8.27 11.12
CA LEU A 146 -2.67 -9.62 10.71
C LEU A 146 -2.24 -10.69 11.71
N LEU A 147 -1.60 -10.28 12.81
CA LEU A 147 -1.13 -11.15 13.89
C LEU A 147 -1.77 -10.79 15.24
N GLY A 148 -2.86 -10.01 15.21
CA GLY A 148 -3.59 -9.60 16.41
C GLY A 148 -2.83 -8.60 17.30
N VAL A 149 -1.79 -7.93 16.81
CA VAL A 149 -0.97 -7.00 17.60
C VAL A 149 -1.46 -5.55 17.40
N PRO A 150 -1.64 -4.77 18.48
CA PRO A 150 -1.92 -3.33 18.41
C PRO A 150 -0.84 -2.55 17.63
N ASN A 151 -1.22 -1.55 16.85
CA ASN A 151 -0.26 -0.78 16.07
C ASN A 151 0.41 0.32 16.91
N VAL A 152 1.75 0.34 16.96
CA VAL A 152 2.53 1.44 17.63
C VAL A 152 2.14 2.82 17.10
N VAL A 153 1.94 2.93 15.78
CA VAL A 153 1.31 4.09 15.15
C VAL A 153 0.06 3.59 14.46
N ASN A 154 -1.11 4.16 14.79
CA ASN A 154 -2.41 3.68 14.32
C ASN A 154 -2.42 3.28 12.84
N VAL A 155 -1.89 4.17 11.99
CA VAL A 155 -1.88 4.03 10.51
C VAL A 155 -1.02 2.89 9.96
N PHE A 156 -0.23 2.19 10.79
CA PHE A 156 0.56 1.04 10.35
C PHE A 156 -0.28 -0.15 9.90
N TRP A 157 -1.57 -0.20 10.25
CA TRP A 157 -2.46 -1.28 9.83
C TRP A 157 -2.46 -1.48 8.31
N THR A 158 -2.49 -0.40 7.52
CA THR A 158 -2.50 -0.49 6.04
C THR A 158 -1.22 -1.09 5.46
N LEU A 159 -0.08 -0.94 6.16
CA LEU A 159 1.20 -1.52 5.75
C LEU A 159 1.17 -3.04 5.79
N SER A 160 0.39 -3.64 6.70
CA SER A 160 0.22 -5.10 6.77
C SER A 160 -0.44 -5.66 5.52
N TYR A 161 -1.49 -5.00 5.02
CA TYR A 161 -2.16 -5.39 3.79
C TYR A 161 -1.29 -5.12 2.56
N GLU A 162 -0.53 -4.02 2.56
CA GLU A 162 0.44 -3.75 1.49
C GLU A 162 1.58 -4.78 1.46
N MET A 163 2.08 -5.21 2.62
CA MET A 163 3.08 -6.28 2.75
C MET A 163 2.54 -7.61 2.23
N VAL A 164 1.33 -8.01 2.62
CA VAL A 164 0.69 -9.22 2.10
C VAL A 164 0.50 -9.14 0.58
N PHE A 165 0.08 -8.00 0.05
CA PHE A 165 -0.01 -7.80 -1.38
C PHE A 165 1.34 -8.02 -2.07
N TYR A 166 2.45 -7.56 -1.50
CA TYR A 166 3.79 -7.81 -2.03
C TYR A 166 4.18 -9.29 -2.00
N LEU A 167 3.83 -10.00 -0.93
CA LEU A 167 4.05 -11.43 -0.79
C LEU A 167 3.27 -12.21 -1.86
N LEU A 168 1.98 -11.89 -2.04
CA LEU A 168 1.12 -12.52 -3.05
C LEU A 168 1.58 -12.23 -4.48
N VAL A 169 1.94 -10.98 -4.79
CA VAL A 169 2.48 -10.61 -6.11
C VAL A 169 3.81 -11.31 -6.38
N THR A 170 4.68 -11.44 -5.36
CA THR A 170 5.93 -12.20 -5.48
C THR A 170 5.64 -13.67 -5.74
N ALA A 171 4.75 -14.29 -4.97
CA ALA A 171 4.34 -15.68 -5.14
C ALA A 171 3.80 -15.95 -6.55
N MET A 172 2.91 -15.07 -7.06
CA MET A 172 2.36 -15.14 -8.41
C MET A 172 3.43 -14.97 -9.50
N PHE A 173 4.36 -14.03 -9.31
CA PHE A 173 5.45 -13.81 -10.26
C PHE A 173 6.37 -15.04 -10.35
N VAL A 174 6.75 -15.61 -9.20
CA VAL A 174 7.60 -16.81 -9.13
C VAL A 174 6.88 -18.05 -9.68
N ALA A 175 5.57 -18.16 -9.49
CA ALA A 175 4.75 -19.21 -10.10
C ALA A 175 4.50 -19.02 -11.61
N GLY A 176 4.80 -17.85 -12.18
CA GLY A 176 4.55 -17.54 -13.58
C GLY A 176 3.08 -17.21 -13.90
N VAL A 177 2.24 -16.98 -12.89
CA VAL A 177 0.80 -16.72 -13.05
C VAL A 177 0.43 -15.23 -12.94
N HIS A 178 1.39 -14.33 -13.13
CA HIS A 178 1.22 -12.87 -13.04
C HIS A 178 0.14 -12.29 -13.99
N ARG A 179 -0.20 -13.01 -15.08
CA ARG A 179 -1.31 -12.66 -16.00
C ARG A 179 -2.70 -13.04 -15.49
N SER A 180 -2.81 -13.65 -14.30
CA SER A 180 -4.09 -14.03 -13.70
C SER A 180 -4.64 -12.96 -12.74
N SER A 181 -4.12 -11.73 -12.76
CA SER A 181 -4.47 -10.68 -11.78
C SER A 181 -5.98 -10.38 -11.71
N ALA A 182 -6.69 -10.35 -12.84
CA ALA A 182 -8.15 -10.16 -12.86
C ALA A 182 -8.91 -11.33 -12.19
N ARG A 183 -8.48 -12.57 -12.42
CA ARG A 183 -9.02 -13.78 -11.75
C ARG A 183 -8.75 -13.78 -10.27
N VAL A 184 -7.54 -13.38 -9.87
CA VAL A 184 -7.16 -13.29 -8.47
C VAL A 184 -7.96 -12.20 -7.76
N ALA A 185 -8.12 -11.02 -8.38
CA ALA A 185 -8.97 -9.95 -7.86
C ALA A 185 -10.40 -10.44 -7.63
N LEU A 186 -11.01 -11.10 -8.62
CA LEU A 186 -12.35 -11.66 -8.50
C LEU A 186 -12.44 -12.73 -7.40
N GLY A 187 -11.45 -13.62 -7.31
CA GLY A 187 -11.38 -14.64 -6.28
C GLY A 187 -11.38 -14.05 -4.87
N PHE A 188 -10.60 -12.99 -4.64
CA PHE A 188 -10.63 -12.26 -3.37
C PHE A 188 -11.96 -11.56 -3.12
N GLY A 189 -12.58 -10.94 -4.15
CA GLY A 189 -13.90 -10.32 -4.02
C GLY A 189 -15.00 -11.32 -3.67
N VAL A 190 -15.02 -12.48 -4.32
CA VAL A 190 -15.94 -13.59 -4.03
C VAL A 190 -15.65 -14.18 -2.65
N GLY A 191 -14.38 -14.34 -2.29
CA GLY A 191 -13.94 -14.74 -0.96
C GLY A 191 -14.44 -13.79 0.13
N ALA A 192 -14.37 -12.47 -0.09
CA ALA A 192 -14.90 -11.47 0.82
C ALA A 192 -16.42 -11.62 1.00
N ALA A 193 -17.14 -11.98 -0.05
CA ALA A 193 -18.59 -12.18 -0.02
C ALA A 193 -19.02 -13.46 0.71
N ILE A 194 -18.20 -14.51 0.67
CA ILE A 194 -18.52 -15.84 1.23
C ILE A 194 -17.79 -16.08 2.55
N LEU A 195 -16.46 -16.17 2.50
CA LEU A 195 -15.61 -16.58 3.62
C LEU A 195 -15.56 -15.52 4.71
N GLY A 196 -15.59 -14.24 4.34
CA GLY A 196 -15.55 -13.14 5.30
C GLY A 196 -16.78 -13.10 6.23
N VAL A 197 -17.90 -13.70 5.83
CA VAL A 197 -19.10 -13.83 6.66
C VAL A 197 -19.07 -15.10 7.51
N ALA A 198 -18.47 -16.17 6.98
CA ALA A 198 -18.52 -17.50 7.56
C ALA A 198 -17.51 -17.76 8.69
N LEU A 199 -16.39 -17.02 8.74
CA LEU A 199 -15.29 -17.31 9.67
C LEU A 199 -14.97 -16.11 10.58
N PRO A 200 -14.93 -16.31 11.91
CA PRO A 200 -14.48 -15.27 12.84
C PRO A 200 -13.03 -14.86 12.60
N SER A 201 -12.73 -13.56 12.77
CA SER A 201 -11.36 -13.04 12.77
C SER A 201 -10.71 -13.14 14.16
N GLY A 202 -9.38 -13.24 14.19
CA GLY A 202 -8.59 -13.37 15.43
C GLY A 202 -8.53 -14.79 15.99
N LEU A 203 -8.91 -15.81 15.22
CA LEU A 203 -8.98 -17.22 15.69
C LEU A 203 -7.61 -17.80 16.07
N LEU A 204 -6.53 -17.36 15.44
CA LEU A 204 -5.19 -17.91 15.65
C LEU A 204 -4.47 -17.19 16.78
N ALA A 205 -4.46 -15.85 16.73
CA ALA A 205 -3.83 -15.02 17.75
C ALA A 205 -4.53 -15.16 19.11
N SER A 206 -5.86 -15.29 19.16
CA SER A 206 -6.57 -15.48 20.44
C SER A 206 -6.19 -16.78 21.16
N ARG A 207 -5.89 -17.85 20.41
CA ARG A 207 -5.54 -19.16 20.96
C ARG A 207 -4.10 -19.24 21.43
N TRP A 208 -3.16 -18.67 20.67
CA TRP A 208 -1.73 -18.71 21.02
C TRP A 208 -0.98 -17.48 20.51
N PRO A 209 -1.14 -16.30 21.12
CA PRO A 209 -0.71 -15.03 20.53
C PRO A 209 0.78 -14.99 20.18
N GLY A 210 1.65 -15.32 21.15
CA GLY A 210 3.11 -15.33 20.95
C GLY A 210 3.60 -16.44 20.02
N GLY A 211 2.98 -17.63 20.08
CA GLY A 211 3.32 -18.75 19.22
C GLY A 211 2.92 -18.53 17.78
N THR A 212 1.72 -17.98 17.54
CA THR A 212 1.22 -17.60 16.20
C THR A 212 2.16 -16.59 15.55
N ILE A 213 2.61 -15.57 16.28
CA ILE A 213 3.56 -14.57 15.77
C ILE A 213 4.89 -15.22 15.38
N LEU A 214 5.49 -16.01 16.27
CA LEU A 214 6.77 -16.67 16.00
C LEU A 214 6.66 -17.64 14.83
N ALA A 215 5.63 -18.49 14.81
CA ALA A 215 5.38 -19.45 13.74
C ALA A 215 5.19 -18.74 12.39
N ALA A 216 4.36 -17.69 12.34
CA ALA A 216 4.14 -16.92 11.13
C ALA A 216 5.45 -16.29 10.62
N ALA A 217 6.26 -15.71 11.50
CA ALA A 217 7.55 -15.12 11.12
C ALA A 217 8.54 -16.18 10.58
N LEU A 218 8.64 -17.35 11.23
CA LEU A 218 9.52 -18.44 10.79
C LEU A 218 9.04 -19.06 9.46
N ILE A 219 7.74 -19.30 9.32
CA ILE A 219 7.13 -19.82 8.08
C ILE A 219 7.35 -18.83 6.94
N LEU A 220 7.16 -17.53 7.20
CA LEU A 220 7.40 -16.48 6.22
C LEU A 220 8.87 -16.46 5.77
N ALA A 221 9.82 -16.47 6.72
CA ALA A 221 11.24 -16.46 6.42
C ALA A 221 11.66 -17.70 5.61
N ALA A 222 11.21 -18.89 6.01
CA ALA A 222 11.46 -20.14 5.30
C ALA A 222 10.86 -20.14 3.89
N GLY A 223 9.61 -19.68 3.75
CA GLY A 223 8.92 -19.58 2.47
C GLY A 223 9.60 -18.61 1.50
N LEU A 224 10.01 -17.43 1.99
CA LEU A 224 10.78 -16.45 1.21
C LEU A 224 12.13 -17.01 0.77
N ALA A 225 12.87 -17.68 1.66
CA ALA A 225 14.14 -18.32 1.33
C ALA A 225 13.96 -19.42 0.26
N ALA A 226 12.93 -20.26 0.41
CA ALA A 226 12.59 -21.31 -0.54
C ALA A 226 12.25 -20.74 -1.94
N MET A 227 11.58 -19.60 -2.03
CA MET A 227 11.26 -18.95 -3.32
C MET A 227 12.49 -18.49 -4.12
N VAL A 228 13.62 -18.25 -3.45
CA VAL A 228 14.88 -17.85 -4.12
C VAL A 228 15.69 -19.08 -4.56
N SER A 229 15.31 -20.28 -4.14
CA SER A 229 15.99 -21.53 -4.50
C SER A 229 16.01 -21.79 -6.01
N ARG A 230 17.13 -22.34 -6.49
CA ARG A 230 17.27 -22.80 -7.89
C ARG A 230 16.42 -24.05 -8.15
N GLN A 231 16.19 -24.87 -7.14
CA GLN A 231 15.41 -26.11 -7.26
C GLN A 231 13.92 -25.79 -7.45
N ARG A 232 13.33 -26.32 -8.52
CA ARG A 232 11.94 -26.03 -8.90
C ARG A 232 10.93 -26.49 -7.83
N ALA A 233 11.16 -27.66 -7.22
CA ALA A 233 10.30 -28.20 -6.16
C ALA A 233 10.29 -27.29 -4.93
N VAL A 234 11.47 -26.99 -4.37
CA VAL A 234 11.63 -26.09 -3.22
C VAL A 234 11.00 -24.72 -3.49
N ARG A 235 11.22 -24.16 -4.69
CA ARG A 235 10.64 -22.89 -5.09
C ARG A 235 9.10 -22.91 -5.12
N ARG A 236 8.50 -23.99 -5.66
CA ARG A 236 7.04 -24.17 -5.66
C ARG A 236 6.48 -24.31 -4.24
N THR A 237 7.17 -25.06 -3.38
CA THR A 237 6.81 -25.17 -1.96
C THR A 237 6.86 -23.81 -1.28
N GLY A 238 7.92 -23.02 -1.50
CA GLY A 238 8.03 -21.67 -0.96
C GLY A 238 6.88 -20.75 -1.40
N VAL A 239 6.50 -20.80 -2.68
CA VAL A 239 5.33 -20.07 -3.18
C VAL A 239 4.06 -20.50 -2.47
N ALA A 240 3.82 -21.81 -2.35
CA ALA A 240 2.62 -22.35 -1.70
C ALA A 240 2.57 -21.94 -0.23
N VAL A 241 3.68 -22.09 0.50
CA VAL A 241 3.79 -21.73 1.92
C VAL A 241 3.49 -20.25 2.15
N VAL A 242 4.10 -19.34 1.38
CA VAL A 242 3.85 -17.90 1.53
C VAL A 242 2.42 -17.53 1.15
N ALA A 243 1.87 -18.10 0.08
CA ALA A 243 0.50 -17.84 -0.33
C ALA A 243 -0.50 -18.34 0.72
N VAL A 244 -0.32 -19.57 1.22
CA VAL A 244 -1.18 -20.14 2.27
C VAL A 244 -1.09 -19.31 3.54
N LEU A 245 0.11 -18.98 4.01
CA LEU A 245 0.27 -18.12 5.19
C LEU A 245 -0.46 -16.78 5.03
N ALA A 246 -0.25 -16.09 3.90
CA ALA A 246 -0.91 -14.82 3.62
C ALA A 246 -2.44 -14.94 3.62
N LEU A 247 -2.99 -15.96 2.95
CA LEU A 247 -4.44 -16.20 2.90
C LEU A 247 -5.01 -16.54 4.28
N THR A 248 -4.31 -17.39 5.03
CA THR A 248 -4.70 -17.77 6.39
C THR A 248 -4.76 -16.56 7.31
N LEU A 249 -3.74 -15.69 7.30
CA LEU A 249 -3.74 -14.50 8.15
C LEU A 249 -4.82 -13.48 7.74
N LEU A 250 -5.04 -13.27 6.43
CA LEU A 250 -6.09 -12.38 5.92
C LEU A 250 -7.49 -12.79 6.38
N VAL A 251 -7.77 -14.10 6.37
CA VAL A 251 -9.11 -14.64 6.66
C VAL A 251 -9.31 -14.89 8.15
N LEU A 252 -8.31 -15.42 8.86
CA LEU A 252 -8.50 -15.92 10.22
C LEU A 252 -8.00 -14.99 11.32
N ASP A 253 -7.12 -14.02 11.03
CA ASP A 253 -6.36 -13.32 12.09
C ASP A 253 -6.28 -11.79 11.92
N SER A 254 -6.80 -11.25 10.82
CA SER A 254 -6.93 -9.82 10.53
C SER A 254 -7.74 -9.06 11.59
N ARG A 255 -7.17 -8.02 12.21
CA ARG A 255 -7.85 -7.20 13.24
C ARG A 255 -9.04 -6.39 12.70
N ILE A 256 -8.98 -5.92 11.46
CA ILE A 256 -10.11 -5.23 10.81
C ILE A 256 -11.19 -6.18 10.29
N GLY A 257 -10.98 -7.50 10.43
CA GLY A 257 -11.88 -8.54 9.94
C GLY A 257 -11.55 -9.03 8.52
N ALA A 258 -12.11 -10.19 8.18
CA ALA A 258 -11.85 -10.90 6.92
C ALA A 258 -12.52 -10.24 5.71
N ILE A 259 -13.72 -9.67 5.86
CA ILE A 259 -14.42 -9.01 4.74
C ILE A 259 -13.60 -7.81 4.26
N GLU A 260 -13.20 -6.94 5.19
CA GLU A 260 -12.45 -5.72 4.88
C GLU A 260 -11.07 -6.06 4.28
N SER A 261 -10.34 -7.01 4.88
CA SER A 261 -9.03 -7.44 4.36
C SER A 261 -9.10 -8.00 2.94
N LEU A 262 -10.07 -8.86 2.65
CA LEU A 262 -10.25 -9.46 1.32
C LEU A 262 -10.71 -8.41 0.31
N CYS A 263 -11.54 -7.44 0.69
CA CYS A 263 -11.92 -6.31 -0.16
C CYS A 263 -10.71 -5.43 -0.54
N ILE A 264 -9.82 -5.16 0.42
CA ILE A 264 -8.57 -4.42 0.19
C ILE A 264 -7.71 -5.15 -0.84
N ILE A 265 -7.43 -6.44 -0.62
CA ILE A 265 -6.58 -7.22 -1.51
C ILE A 265 -7.22 -7.38 -2.91
N ALA A 266 -8.54 -7.59 -2.98
CA ALA A 266 -9.28 -7.60 -4.24
C ALA A 266 -9.09 -6.29 -5.01
N THR A 267 -9.21 -5.16 -4.33
CA THR A 267 -9.04 -3.81 -4.91
C THR A 267 -7.61 -3.59 -5.42
N MET A 268 -6.59 -4.01 -4.67
CA MET A 268 -5.19 -3.91 -5.11
C MET A 268 -4.94 -4.76 -6.37
N PHE A 269 -5.44 -5.99 -6.43
CA PHE A 269 -5.33 -6.82 -7.64
C PHE A 269 -6.16 -6.28 -8.80
N ALA A 270 -7.28 -5.60 -8.54
CA ALA A 270 -8.04 -4.94 -9.58
C ALA A 270 -7.25 -3.78 -10.20
N GLY A 271 -6.51 -3.00 -9.41
CA GLY A 271 -5.52 -2.03 -9.91
C GLY A 271 -4.44 -2.69 -10.79
N THR A 272 -3.98 -3.89 -10.43
CA THR A 272 -3.06 -4.69 -11.25
C THR A 272 -3.69 -5.11 -12.58
N ALA A 273 -4.96 -5.53 -12.55
CA ALA A 273 -5.70 -5.94 -13.74
C ALA A 273 -5.92 -4.76 -14.70
N ILE A 274 -6.26 -3.57 -14.18
CA ILE A 274 -6.37 -2.33 -14.98
C ILE A 274 -5.06 -2.03 -15.69
N ARG A 275 -3.92 -2.14 -14.98
CA ARG A 275 -2.61 -1.97 -15.61
C ARG A 275 -2.35 -3.04 -16.68
N GLY A 276 -2.72 -4.30 -16.41
CA GLY A 276 -2.60 -5.40 -17.34
C GLY A 276 -3.42 -5.20 -18.63
N ILE A 277 -4.60 -4.59 -18.54
CA ILE A 277 -5.42 -4.19 -19.70
C ILE A 277 -4.68 -3.13 -20.51
N GLN A 278 -4.16 -2.08 -19.86
CA GLN A 278 -3.49 -0.97 -20.53
C GLN A 278 -2.19 -1.37 -21.24
N ASP A 279 -1.43 -2.28 -20.64
CA ASP A 279 -0.21 -2.80 -21.25
C ASP A 279 -0.50 -3.86 -22.34
N GLY A 280 -1.78 -4.12 -22.68
CA GLY A 280 -2.18 -5.11 -23.69
C GLY A 280 -1.99 -6.57 -23.28
N ARG A 281 -1.75 -6.84 -21.98
CA ARG A 281 -1.47 -8.18 -21.44
C ARG A 281 -2.73 -8.98 -21.13
N LEU A 282 -3.83 -8.28 -20.84
CA LEU A 282 -5.14 -8.85 -20.58
C LEU A 282 -6.11 -8.43 -21.67
N ARG A 283 -7.04 -9.32 -22.01
CA ARG A 283 -8.16 -8.99 -22.90
C ARG A 283 -9.07 -7.98 -22.19
N LEU A 284 -9.38 -6.89 -22.87
CA LEU A 284 -10.14 -5.76 -22.32
C LEU A 284 -11.45 -6.21 -21.66
N TRP A 285 -12.36 -6.80 -22.43
CA TRP A 285 -13.73 -7.08 -21.96
C TRP A 285 -13.80 -8.05 -20.78
N PRO A 286 -13.16 -9.24 -20.81
CA PRO A 286 -13.20 -10.15 -19.67
C PRO A 286 -12.57 -9.54 -18.42
N ALA A 287 -11.42 -8.88 -18.55
CA ALA A 287 -10.75 -8.30 -17.40
C ALA A 287 -11.51 -7.10 -16.82
N ALA A 288 -12.10 -6.25 -17.68
CA ALA A 288 -12.93 -5.13 -17.26
C ALA A 288 -14.19 -5.59 -16.53
N ALA A 289 -14.86 -6.64 -17.02
CA ALA A 289 -16.03 -7.22 -16.35
C ALA A 289 -15.66 -7.74 -14.94
N MET A 290 -14.55 -8.45 -14.81
CA MET A 290 -14.08 -8.94 -13.51
C MET A 290 -13.73 -7.81 -12.55
N VAL A 291 -13.06 -6.75 -13.03
CA VAL A 291 -12.75 -5.56 -12.24
C VAL A 291 -14.03 -4.85 -11.79
N ALA A 292 -15.02 -4.72 -12.66
CA ALA A 292 -16.31 -4.14 -12.32
C ALA A 292 -17.04 -4.96 -11.25
N VAL A 293 -17.05 -6.30 -11.37
CA VAL A 293 -17.62 -7.18 -10.34
C VAL A 293 -16.88 -7.02 -9.01
N VAL A 294 -15.55 -6.91 -9.02
CA VAL A 294 -14.79 -6.65 -7.80
C VAL A 294 -15.21 -5.34 -7.15
N ALA A 295 -15.30 -4.25 -7.91
CA ALA A 295 -15.78 -2.98 -7.38
C ALA A 295 -17.18 -3.14 -6.75
N LEU A 296 -18.13 -3.76 -7.46
CA LEU A 296 -19.48 -4.02 -6.94
C LEU A 296 -19.49 -4.86 -5.66
N LEU A 297 -18.68 -5.93 -5.58
CA LEU A 297 -18.57 -6.77 -4.39
C LEU A 297 -17.99 -6.00 -3.20
N THR A 298 -16.98 -5.14 -3.42
CA THR A 298 -16.41 -4.29 -2.37
C THR A 298 -17.40 -3.24 -1.88
N LEU A 299 -18.23 -2.69 -2.76
CA LEU A 299 -19.31 -1.77 -2.40
C LEU A 299 -20.42 -2.48 -1.63
N ALA A 300 -20.81 -3.67 -2.08
CA ALA A 300 -21.84 -4.47 -1.42
C ALA A 300 -21.46 -4.93 -0.01
N ALA A 301 -20.16 -5.03 0.29
CA ALA A 301 -19.69 -5.38 1.62
C ALA A 301 -20.17 -4.41 2.73
N GLY A 302 -20.25 -3.11 2.44
CA GLY A 302 -20.74 -2.10 3.39
C GLY A 302 -22.26 -2.03 3.56
N MET A 303 -23.03 -2.69 2.69
CA MET A 303 -24.49 -2.75 2.79
C MET A 303 -24.98 -3.92 3.65
N ARG A 304 -24.06 -4.77 4.15
CA ARG A 304 -24.41 -5.95 4.93
C ARG A 304 -24.64 -5.60 6.39
N THR A 305 -25.53 -6.36 7.03
CA THR A 305 -25.63 -6.35 8.48
C THR A 305 -24.37 -6.99 9.08
N PRO A 306 -23.67 -6.32 10.02
CA PRO A 306 -22.49 -6.88 10.65
C PRO A 306 -22.85 -8.16 11.42
N THR A 307 -22.02 -9.20 11.33
CA THR A 307 -22.18 -10.37 12.17
C THR A 307 -21.87 -10.02 13.63
N THR A 308 -22.44 -10.76 14.58
CA THR A 308 -22.23 -10.53 16.02
C THR A 308 -20.74 -10.56 16.39
N TRP A 309 -19.98 -11.52 15.86
CA TRP A 309 -18.54 -11.59 16.09
C TRP A 309 -17.77 -10.46 15.39
N ALA A 310 -18.22 -9.96 14.23
CA ALA A 310 -17.57 -8.81 13.58
C ALA A 310 -17.72 -7.53 14.41
N LEU A 311 -18.85 -7.36 15.10
CA LEU A 311 -19.05 -6.27 16.06
C LEU A 311 -18.13 -6.36 17.28
N HIS A 312 -17.76 -7.59 17.71
CA HIS A 312 -16.81 -7.79 18.80
C HIS A 312 -15.36 -7.57 18.35
N ALA A 313 -15.04 -7.92 17.10
CA ALA A 313 -13.68 -7.81 16.56
C ALA A 313 -13.34 -6.37 16.12
N ASN A 314 -14.30 -5.65 15.54
CA ASN A 314 -14.13 -4.28 15.08
C ASN A 314 -15.31 -3.41 15.57
N PRO A 315 -15.08 -2.44 16.47
CA PRO A 315 -16.12 -1.57 16.98
C PRO A 315 -16.74 -0.64 15.91
N ASN A 316 -16.08 -0.50 14.75
CA ASN A 316 -16.55 0.29 13.62
C ASN A 316 -16.84 -0.64 12.42
N PRO A 317 -17.98 -1.35 12.42
CA PRO A 317 -18.32 -2.27 11.35
C PRO A 317 -18.43 -1.55 9.99
N LEU A 318 -18.36 -2.34 8.92
CA LEU A 318 -18.61 -1.86 7.57
C LEU A 318 -20.04 -1.33 7.46
N GLY A 319 -20.20 -0.11 6.97
CA GLY A 319 -21.50 0.55 6.81
C GLY A 319 -21.65 1.24 5.46
N ARG A 320 -22.66 2.10 5.34
CA ARG A 320 -22.92 2.87 4.11
C ARG A 320 -21.80 3.86 3.80
N ASP A 321 -21.20 4.42 4.85
CA ASP A 321 -19.99 5.25 4.81
C ASP A 321 -18.86 4.56 4.05
N TRP A 322 -18.63 3.26 4.29
CA TRP A 322 -17.66 2.46 3.55
C TRP A 322 -17.99 2.40 2.07
N SER A 323 -19.23 2.05 1.72
CA SER A 323 -19.63 1.90 0.32
C SER A 323 -19.46 3.21 -0.46
N ILE A 324 -19.83 4.33 0.15
CA ILE A 324 -19.69 5.65 -0.49
C ILE A 324 -18.21 6.03 -0.60
N ALA A 325 -17.41 5.83 0.44
CA ALA A 325 -15.97 6.11 0.43
C ALA A 325 -15.20 5.27 -0.61
N VAL A 326 -15.49 3.97 -0.69
CA VAL A 326 -14.90 3.06 -1.67
C VAL A 326 -15.34 3.44 -3.09
N ALA A 327 -16.61 3.78 -3.30
CA ALA A 327 -17.09 4.25 -4.61
C ALA A 327 -16.36 5.52 -5.04
N ALA A 328 -16.23 6.50 -4.15
CA ALA A 328 -15.50 7.73 -4.41
C ALA A 328 -14.02 7.46 -4.70
N ALA A 329 -13.37 6.51 -4.02
CA ALA A 329 -11.98 6.14 -4.27
C ALA A 329 -11.80 5.52 -5.66
N TRP A 330 -12.72 4.63 -6.08
CA TRP A 330 -12.76 4.06 -7.42
C TRP A 330 -12.95 5.14 -8.49
N LEU A 331 -13.94 6.03 -8.31
CA LEU A 331 -14.19 7.14 -9.23
C LEU A 331 -12.99 8.08 -9.32
N THR A 332 -12.34 8.38 -8.20
CA THR A 332 -11.12 9.21 -8.15
C THR A 332 -9.99 8.56 -8.93
N PHE A 333 -9.76 7.26 -8.73
CA PHE A 333 -8.72 6.53 -9.45
C PHE A 333 -9.00 6.47 -10.96
N LEU A 334 -10.24 6.17 -11.36
CA LEU A 334 -10.65 6.14 -12.77
C LEU A 334 -10.58 7.53 -13.42
N GLY A 335 -10.93 8.60 -12.69
CA GLY A 335 -10.75 9.99 -13.12
C GLY A 335 -9.27 10.32 -13.34
N GLY A 336 -8.41 9.98 -12.38
CA GLY A 336 -6.96 10.12 -12.54
C GLY A 336 -6.41 9.31 -13.73
N LEU A 337 -6.94 8.10 -13.95
CA LEU A 337 -6.60 7.25 -15.10
C LEU A 337 -7.02 7.89 -16.42
N ALA A 338 -8.19 8.52 -16.49
CA ALA A 338 -8.66 9.24 -17.67
C ALA A 338 -7.77 10.46 -17.96
N LEU A 339 -7.28 11.13 -16.92
CA LEU A 339 -6.39 12.29 -17.00
C LEU A 339 -4.90 11.93 -17.09
N ARG A 340 -4.53 10.65 -17.24
CA ARG A 340 -3.14 10.17 -17.13
C ARG A 340 -2.10 10.83 -18.06
N TYR A 341 -2.55 11.40 -19.18
CA TYR A 341 -1.71 12.07 -20.16
C TYR A 341 -1.69 13.59 -20.01
N ARG A 342 -2.47 14.14 -19.08
CA ARG A 342 -2.49 15.58 -18.78
C ARG A 342 -1.35 15.94 -17.81
N PRO A 343 -0.77 17.14 -17.93
CA PRO A 343 0.16 17.63 -16.93
C PRO A 343 -0.56 17.81 -15.58
N MET A 344 0.10 17.41 -14.51
CA MET A 344 -0.44 17.48 -13.16
C MET A 344 0.18 18.66 -12.41
N PRO A 345 -0.57 19.34 -11.52
CA PRO A 345 -0.05 20.44 -10.71
C PRO A 345 1.21 20.01 -9.94
N ARG A 346 2.27 20.82 -10.02
CA ARG A 346 3.58 20.51 -9.42
C ARG A 346 3.49 20.26 -7.91
N PHE A 347 2.62 21.01 -7.23
CA PHE A 347 2.37 20.87 -5.80
C PHE A 347 1.76 19.50 -5.45
N LEU A 348 0.73 19.05 -6.18
CA LEU A 348 0.11 17.73 -5.97
C LEU A 348 1.10 16.59 -6.22
N VAL A 349 1.92 16.71 -7.27
CA VAL A 349 2.99 15.75 -7.55
C VAL A 349 4.02 15.74 -6.41
N TRP A 350 4.40 16.90 -5.88
CA TRP A 350 5.31 17.00 -4.74
C TRP A 350 4.72 16.34 -3.49
N LEU A 351 3.44 16.60 -3.17
CA LEU A 351 2.72 15.92 -2.09
C LEU A 351 2.75 14.41 -2.27
N GLY A 352 2.57 13.92 -3.51
CA GLY A 352 2.72 12.52 -3.88
C GLY A 352 4.10 11.93 -3.56
N LEU A 353 5.16 12.70 -3.79
CA LEU A 353 6.54 12.25 -3.54
C LEU A 353 6.83 12.10 -2.04
N VAL A 354 6.28 12.99 -1.20
CA VAL A 354 6.42 12.95 0.27
C VAL A 354 5.28 12.19 0.96
N SER A 355 4.33 11.65 0.19
CA SER A 355 3.06 11.12 0.72
C SER A 355 3.24 10.02 1.76
N TYR A 356 4.33 9.25 1.66
CA TYR A 356 4.64 8.18 2.61
C TYR A 356 5.01 8.76 3.97
N SER A 357 5.91 9.74 4.01
CA SER A 357 6.26 10.44 5.26
C SER A 357 5.08 11.21 5.84
N VAL A 358 4.27 11.87 5.02
CA VAL A 358 3.01 12.51 5.48
C VAL A 358 2.12 11.47 6.16
N TYR A 359 1.89 10.35 5.50
CA TYR A 359 1.03 9.28 6.01
C TYR A 359 1.55 8.70 7.33
N LEU A 360 2.85 8.50 7.50
CA LEU A 360 3.39 7.92 8.74
C LEU A 360 3.52 8.91 9.91
N LEU A 361 3.84 10.18 9.63
CA LEU A 361 4.16 11.14 10.68
C LEU A 361 2.95 11.94 11.16
N HIS A 362 1.87 12.04 10.37
CA HIS A 362 0.73 12.86 10.77
C HIS A 362 0.05 12.43 12.08
N PRO A 363 -0.08 11.13 12.45
CA PRO A 363 -0.70 10.79 13.73
C PRO A 363 0.13 11.31 14.91
N LEU A 364 1.46 11.36 14.77
CA LEU A 364 2.37 11.87 15.79
C LEU A 364 2.24 13.38 15.95
N VAL A 365 2.06 14.10 14.84
CA VAL A 365 1.80 15.55 14.86
C VAL A 365 0.41 15.85 15.44
N VAL A 366 -0.61 15.07 15.09
CA VAL A 366 -1.96 15.18 15.65
C VAL A 366 -1.91 14.99 17.17
N GLN A 367 -1.20 13.97 17.65
CA GLN A 367 -1.01 13.72 19.08
C GLN A 367 -0.27 14.86 19.80
N ALA A 368 0.79 15.38 19.19
CA ALA A 368 1.53 16.51 19.75
C ALA A 368 0.67 17.78 19.85
N ILE A 369 -0.18 18.04 18.85
CA ILE A 369 -1.12 19.17 18.88
C ILE A 369 -2.20 18.96 19.93
N TRP A 370 -2.78 17.76 20.03
CA TRP A 370 -3.73 17.45 21.08
C TRP A 370 -3.13 17.68 22.48
N HIS A 371 -1.88 17.24 22.70
CA HIS A 371 -1.19 17.46 23.97
C HIS A 371 -0.92 18.96 24.23
N ALA A 372 -0.47 19.71 23.23
CA ALA A 372 -0.14 21.13 23.38
C ALA A 372 -1.36 22.04 23.50
N ALA A 373 -2.45 21.72 22.81
CA ALA A 373 -3.66 22.52 22.77
C ALA A 373 -4.68 22.14 23.86
N GLY A 374 -4.45 21.02 24.55
CA GLY A 374 -5.30 20.51 25.62
C GLY A 374 -6.43 19.60 25.13
N PRO A 375 -7.04 18.81 26.03
CA PRO A 375 -8.06 17.83 25.67
C PRO A 375 -9.37 18.45 25.17
N ASP A 376 -9.62 19.72 25.51
CA ASP A 376 -10.84 20.46 25.18
C ASP A 376 -10.67 21.43 24.01
N THR A 377 -9.79 21.12 23.05
CA THR A 377 -9.57 21.91 21.83
C THR A 377 -10.86 22.25 21.08
N TRP A 378 -11.86 21.38 21.16
CA TRP A 378 -13.16 21.55 20.52
C TRP A 378 -14.00 22.66 21.15
N GLN A 379 -13.74 23.06 22.40
CA GLN A 379 -14.40 24.17 23.08
C GLN A 379 -13.78 25.53 22.70
N LEU A 380 -12.59 25.53 22.09
CA LEU A 380 -11.91 26.76 21.69
C LEU A 380 -12.68 27.48 20.57
N PRO A 381 -12.54 28.81 20.46
CA PRO A 381 -13.11 29.57 19.35
C PRO A 381 -12.66 29.01 18.00
N VAL A 382 -13.55 29.06 17.00
CA VAL A 382 -13.30 28.52 15.65
C VAL A 382 -12.02 29.07 15.03
N ALA A 383 -11.71 30.35 15.25
CA ALA A 383 -10.47 30.96 14.76
C ALA A 383 -9.21 30.31 15.35
N VAL A 384 -9.23 29.95 16.64
CA VAL A 384 -8.12 29.27 17.33
C VAL A 384 -7.98 27.84 16.82
N ARG A 385 -9.10 27.14 16.61
CA ARG A 385 -9.13 25.79 16.02
C ARG A 385 -8.59 25.79 14.58
N ALA A 386 -8.94 26.81 13.80
CA ALA A 386 -8.40 27.01 12.45
C ALA A 386 -6.89 27.28 12.47
N ALA A 387 -6.39 28.07 13.42
CA ALA A 387 -4.96 28.30 13.61
C ALA A 387 -4.22 26.99 13.95
N TRP A 388 -4.77 26.17 14.84
CA TRP A 388 -4.23 24.83 15.12
C TRP A 388 -4.27 23.90 13.91
N GLY A 389 -5.33 23.97 13.10
CA GLY A 389 -5.40 23.24 11.82
C GLY A 389 -4.31 23.66 10.84
N ALA A 390 -4.07 24.97 10.69
CA ALA A 390 -2.98 25.48 9.87
C ALA A 390 -1.60 25.05 10.41
N ALA A 391 -1.40 25.11 11.73
CA ALA A 391 -0.18 24.66 12.39
C ALA A 391 0.03 23.15 12.18
N LEU A 392 -1.02 22.33 12.27
CA LEU A 392 -0.99 20.90 11.99
C LEU A 392 -0.51 20.62 10.58
N LEU A 393 -1.16 21.23 9.59
CA LEU A 393 -0.80 21.04 8.19
C LEU A 393 0.65 21.47 7.92
N ALA A 394 1.06 22.63 8.45
CA ALA A 394 2.43 23.10 8.31
C ALA A 394 3.44 22.13 8.96
N ALA A 395 3.19 21.69 10.19
CA ALA A 395 4.05 20.77 10.92
C ALA A 395 4.16 19.40 10.22
N VAL A 396 3.04 18.84 9.73
CA VAL A 396 3.03 17.59 8.96
C VAL A 396 3.85 17.73 7.68
N LEU A 397 3.66 18.81 6.92
CA LEU A 397 4.35 19.02 5.65
C LEU A 397 5.86 19.26 5.86
N VAL A 398 6.24 20.01 6.89
CA VAL A 398 7.65 20.23 7.25
C VAL A 398 8.29 18.92 7.69
N ALA A 399 7.69 18.20 8.64
CA ALA A 399 8.20 16.92 9.12
C ALA A 399 8.35 15.90 7.97
N ALA A 400 7.34 15.82 7.10
CA ALA A 400 7.38 14.93 5.94
C ALA A 400 8.44 15.33 4.91
N ALA A 401 8.64 16.63 4.67
CA ALA A 401 9.68 17.12 3.77
C ALA A 401 11.08 16.79 4.30
N LEU A 402 11.30 16.96 5.61
CA LEU A 402 12.55 16.62 6.29
C LEU A 402 12.82 15.12 6.25
N ALA A 403 11.84 14.30 6.66
CA ALA A 403 11.95 12.84 6.60
C ALA A 403 12.20 12.34 5.17
N HIS A 404 11.52 12.90 4.18
CA HIS A 404 11.78 12.55 2.78
C HIS A 404 13.20 12.90 2.34
N ARG A 405 13.68 14.10 2.70
CA ARG A 405 15.01 14.59 2.31
C ARG A 405 16.13 13.81 2.97
N TYR A 406 16.03 13.55 4.27
CA TYR A 406 17.14 13.03 5.09
C TYR A 406 17.04 11.53 5.40
N VAL A 407 15.87 10.92 5.27
CA VAL A 407 15.66 9.49 5.56
C VAL A 407 15.28 8.73 4.29
N GLU A 408 14.16 9.09 3.65
CA GLU A 408 13.65 8.30 2.53
C GLU A 408 14.55 8.36 1.30
N ARG A 409 14.92 9.56 0.83
CA ARG A 409 15.74 9.71 -0.39
C ARG A 409 17.11 9.05 -0.24
N PRO A 410 17.88 9.24 0.85
CA PRO A 410 19.17 8.58 1.03
C PRO A 410 19.03 7.06 1.09
N ALA A 411 18.03 6.53 1.81
CA ALA A 411 17.80 5.10 1.89
C ALA A 411 17.43 4.49 0.52
N GLN A 412 16.54 5.14 -0.24
CA GLN A 412 16.21 4.71 -1.60
C GLN A 412 17.40 4.79 -2.56
N ASN A 413 18.26 5.80 -2.40
CA ASN A 413 19.52 5.90 -3.16
C ASN A 413 20.44 4.72 -2.84
N LEU A 414 20.59 4.37 -1.56
CA LEU A 414 21.36 3.22 -1.11
C LEU A 414 20.81 1.91 -1.69
N GLY A 415 19.50 1.68 -1.59
CA GLY A 415 18.86 0.50 -2.19
C GLY A 415 19.05 0.42 -3.71
N ARG A 416 19.04 1.55 -4.41
CA ARG A 416 19.37 1.61 -5.84
C ARG A 416 20.83 1.26 -6.14
N ARG A 417 21.78 1.73 -5.32
CA ARG A 417 23.20 1.38 -5.45
C ARG A 417 23.45 -0.11 -5.21
N LEU A 418 22.80 -0.70 -4.20
CA LEU A 418 22.91 -2.13 -3.88
C LEU A 418 22.30 -3.05 -4.95
N THR A 419 21.33 -2.57 -5.71
CA THR A 419 20.66 -3.34 -6.77
C THR A 419 21.18 -3.04 -8.18
N ALA A 420 21.91 -1.95 -8.36
CA ALA A 420 22.66 -1.69 -9.57
C ALA A 420 23.74 -2.76 -9.70
N ARG A 421 23.53 -3.75 -10.57
CA ARG A 421 24.56 -4.73 -10.93
C ARG A 421 25.83 -3.95 -11.30
N ARG A 422 26.99 -4.34 -10.74
CA ARG A 422 28.28 -4.15 -11.42
C ARG A 422 28.05 -4.69 -12.83
N ARG A 423 27.94 -3.80 -13.83
CA ARG A 423 27.99 -4.21 -15.23
C ARG A 423 29.28 -5.01 -15.35
N SER A 424 29.18 -6.30 -15.65
CA SER A 424 30.33 -7.07 -16.10
C SER A 424 31.02 -6.25 -17.18
N ALA A 425 32.35 -6.11 -17.07
CA ALA A 425 33.15 -5.44 -18.08
C ALA A 425 32.75 -5.95 -19.48
N PRO A 426 32.79 -5.11 -20.53
CA PRO A 426 32.58 -5.60 -21.88
C PRO A 426 33.52 -6.79 -22.12
N ALA A 427 32.98 -7.91 -22.60
CA ALA A 427 33.83 -9.01 -23.05
C ALA A 427 34.84 -8.46 -24.07
N PRO A 428 36.12 -8.89 -24.06
CA PRO A 428 37.08 -8.49 -25.07
C PRO A 428 36.48 -8.78 -26.45
N ALA A 429 36.51 -7.78 -27.33
CA ALA A 429 36.03 -7.94 -28.69
C ALA A 429 36.72 -9.14 -29.34
N ALA A 430 35.93 -10.08 -29.87
CA ALA A 430 36.46 -11.18 -30.65
C ALA A 430 37.24 -10.61 -31.86
N PRO A 431 38.40 -11.16 -32.21
CA PRO A 431 39.17 -10.70 -33.36
C PRO A 431 38.33 -10.80 -34.64
N GLN A 432 38.23 -9.72 -35.41
CA GLN A 432 37.63 -9.75 -36.73
C GLN A 432 38.50 -10.64 -37.65
N PRO A 433 37.92 -11.55 -38.43
CA PRO A 433 38.67 -12.29 -39.43
C PRO A 433 39.16 -11.33 -40.52
N ALA A 434 40.44 -11.46 -40.86
CA ALA A 434 41.09 -10.71 -41.93
C ALA A 434 40.31 -10.89 -43.25
N ARG A 435 39.98 -9.79 -43.90
CA ARG A 435 39.44 -9.81 -45.27
C ARG A 435 40.62 -10.08 -46.21
N SER A 436 40.59 -11.23 -46.87
CA SER A 436 41.40 -11.57 -48.05
C SER A 436 41.01 -10.73 -49.24
#